data_AF-A0A0A2DR67-F1
#
_entry.id   AF-A0A0A2DR67-F1
#
_cell.length_a   1.000
_cell.length_b   1.000
_cell.length_c   1.000
_cell.angle_alpha   90.00
_cell.angle_beta   90.00
_cell.angle_gamma   90.00
#
_symmetry.space_group_name_H-M   'P 1'
#
loop_
_entity.id
_entity.type
_entity.pdbx_description
1 polymer ?
#
loop_
_entity_poly.entity_id
_entity_poly.type
_entity_poly.pdbx_seq_one_letter_code
_entity_poly.pdbx_strand_id
1 'polypeptide(L)'
;MNYEKYHDIRPLIASEVPGAIAQLLTVPALRHAYEQLQVEMPWEGVAQMLEGCDSVDEFKRRLGYYLVKQVMKHRCSSVHLDTQGLPPERQYTFISNHRDIILDSAFLNVLLHDAGFGLPQIAIGDNLMLQPWVETLVKLNGSFIVRRGLEGREVLLAAKQLSEYMHDAAAEGINLWIAQREGRAKDSTDRTQPALLKMLGIGGRSRNLVEALRPLSIVPVTCSYEYDPCDYLKAWEMQMKRDVPHYRKSGAEDALNMATGVLGYKGRVTMRLGRPLSQLIEESSWQETPDKELPDFIASLMDEEIHRGYELYPCNYIAWDLFLGREEHAQHYSSEDKQQFEEYLSQRIGKIRLPEGLTPDVGFLRRCLLEMYANPAINFAQATKRG
;
A
#
# COMPACT_ATOMS: atom_id res chain seq x y z
N MET A 1 5.05 16.09 20.73
CA MET A 1 3.72 15.65 20.27
C MET A 1 2.85 15.49 21.49
N ASN A 2 1.62 16.00 21.47
CA ASN A 2 0.67 15.77 22.55
C ASN A 2 0.02 14.39 22.35
N TYR A 3 0.59 13.36 22.98
CA TYR A 3 0.13 11.97 22.82
C TYR A 3 -1.32 11.74 23.29
N GLU A 4 -1.81 12.53 24.24
CA GLU A 4 -3.21 12.47 24.70
C GLU A 4 -4.19 13.01 23.65
N LYS A 5 -3.85 14.11 22.98
CA LYS A 5 -4.65 14.68 21.89
C LYS A 5 -4.93 13.67 20.77
N TYR A 6 -3.99 12.75 20.55
CA TYR A 6 -4.05 11.78 19.46
C TYR A 6 -4.34 10.35 19.92
N HIS A 7 -4.67 10.13 21.20
CA HIS A 7 -4.85 8.81 21.81
C HIS A 7 -5.60 7.81 20.91
N ASP A 8 -6.70 8.26 20.33
CA ASP A 8 -7.56 7.39 19.53
C ASP A 8 -6.93 6.93 18.20
N ILE A 9 -5.99 7.71 17.65
CA ILE A 9 -5.40 7.44 16.33
C ILE A 9 -3.92 7.08 16.38
N ARG A 10 -3.16 7.44 17.42
CA ARG A 10 -1.71 7.22 17.47
C ARG A 10 -1.35 5.73 17.68
N PRO A 11 -0.09 5.33 17.39
CA PRO A 11 0.50 4.11 17.90
C PRO A 11 0.49 4.04 19.43
N LEU A 12 0.73 2.85 19.97
CA LEU A 12 0.90 2.67 21.41
C LEU A 12 2.12 3.42 21.93
N ILE A 13 2.03 3.96 23.14
CA ILE A 13 3.19 4.49 23.88
C ILE A 13 3.83 3.38 24.73
N ALA A 14 5.08 3.59 25.16
CA ALA A 14 5.86 2.59 25.88
C ALA A 14 5.13 1.94 27.08
N SER A 15 4.38 2.73 27.87
CA SER A 15 3.63 2.21 29.02
C SER A 15 2.46 1.28 28.64
N GLU A 16 1.98 1.32 27.41
CA GLU A 16 0.87 0.49 26.91
C GLU A 16 1.37 -0.82 26.28
N VAL A 17 2.64 -0.88 25.87
CA VAL A 17 3.21 -1.98 25.07
C VAL A 17 3.21 -3.33 25.79
N PRO A 18 3.70 -3.47 27.04
CA PRO A 18 3.72 -4.77 27.71
C PRO A 18 2.33 -5.36 27.91
N GLY A 19 1.34 -4.52 28.25
CA GLY A 19 -0.05 -4.94 28.40
C GLY A 19 -0.68 -5.39 27.09
N ALA A 20 -0.42 -4.66 26.00
CA ALA A 20 -0.88 -5.03 24.66
C ALA A 20 -0.29 -6.36 24.19
N ILE A 21 1.02 -6.59 24.40
CA ILE A 21 1.68 -7.86 24.06
C ILE A 21 1.04 -9.01 24.85
N ALA A 22 0.91 -8.86 26.17
CA ALA A 22 0.31 -9.88 27.03
C ALA A 22 -1.11 -10.23 26.58
N GLN A 23 -1.93 -9.23 26.25
CA GLN A 23 -3.27 -9.45 25.71
C GLN A 23 -3.22 -10.20 24.38
N LEU A 24 -2.43 -9.74 23.41
CA LEU A 24 -2.36 -10.33 22.06
C LEU A 24 -1.93 -11.79 22.07
N LEU A 25 -0.98 -12.17 22.95
CA LEU A 25 -0.51 -13.55 23.07
C LEU A 25 -1.60 -14.53 23.52
N THR A 26 -2.68 -14.04 24.13
CA THR A 26 -3.84 -14.86 24.53
C THR A 26 -4.89 -15.04 23.45
N VAL A 27 -4.78 -14.33 22.31
CA VAL A 27 -5.83 -14.31 21.27
C VAL A 27 -5.73 -15.54 20.35
N PRO A 28 -6.68 -16.49 20.38
CA PRO A 28 -6.59 -17.71 19.58
C PRO A 28 -6.63 -17.43 18.06
N ALA A 29 -7.41 -16.42 17.64
CA ALA A 29 -7.50 -16.01 16.24
C ALA A 29 -6.16 -15.48 15.70
N LEU A 30 -5.38 -14.76 16.53
CA LEU A 30 -4.06 -14.26 16.16
C LEU A 30 -3.07 -15.42 16.02
N ARG A 31 -3.07 -16.36 16.98
CA ARG A 31 -2.28 -17.58 16.88
C ARG A 31 -2.57 -18.34 15.59
N HIS A 32 -3.86 -18.54 15.28
CA HIS A 32 -4.26 -19.21 14.05
C HIS A 32 -3.76 -18.48 12.80
N ALA A 33 -3.92 -17.15 12.74
CA ALA A 33 -3.41 -16.34 11.64
C ALA A 33 -1.88 -16.43 11.47
N TYR A 34 -1.14 -16.44 12.58
CA TYR A 34 0.31 -16.63 12.59
C TYR A 34 0.71 -18.00 12.03
N GLU A 35 0.06 -19.08 12.49
CA GLU A 35 0.36 -20.45 12.04
C GLU A 35 0.08 -20.64 10.54
N GLN A 36 -0.89 -19.93 9.96
CA GLN A 36 -1.14 -19.93 8.51
C GLN A 36 0.00 -19.31 7.69
N LEU A 37 0.84 -18.45 8.28
CA LEU A 37 2.00 -17.90 7.58
C LEU A 37 3.06 -18.96 7.29
N GLN A 38 3.04 -20.09 8.01
CA GLN A 38 4.00 -21.19 7.89
C GLN A 38 5.45 -20.72 8.04
N VAL A 39 5.67 -19.80 8.98
CA VAL A 39 7.01 -19.29 9.31
C VAL A 39 7.79 -20.32 10.14
N GLU A 40 9.11 -20.20 10.15
CA GLU A 40 10.01 -21.18 10.77
C GLU A 40 9.87 -21.25 12.30
N MET A 41 9.59 -20.12 12.96
CA MET A 41 9.41 -20.04 14.40
C MET A 41 7.99 -20.48 14.78
N PRO A 42 7.82 -21.38 15.77
CA PRO A 42 6.50 -21.72 16.28
C PRO A 42 5.92 -20.57 17.13
N TRP A 43 4.59 -20.58 17.33
CA TRP A 43 3.89 -19.57 18.11
C TRP A 43 4.46 -19.41 19.53
N GLU A 44 4.85 -20.50 20.17
CA GLU A 44 5.43 -20.50 21.52
C GLU A 44 6.74 -19.69 21.59
N GLY A 45 7.50 -19.63 20.49
CA GLY A 45 8.71 -18.80 20.37
C GLY A 45 8.42 -17.31 20.28
N VAL A 46 7.22 -16.90 19.86
CA VAL A 46 6.81 -15.48 19.78
C VAL A 46 6.80 -14.84 21.16
N ALA A 47 6.25 -15.54 22.17
CA ALA A 47 6.19 -15.02 23.52
C ALA A 47 7.59 -14.76 24.09
N GLN A 48 8.53 -15.69 23.86
CA GLN A 48 9.93 -15.53 24.27
C GLN A 48 10.63 -14.39 23.51
N MET A 49 10.38 -14.28 22.20
CA MET A 49 10.93 -13.18 21.38
C MET A 49 10.47 -11.81 21.88
N LEU A 50 9.23 -11.69 22.36
CA LEU A 50 8.63 -10.45 22.84
C LEU A 50 8.84 -10.20 24.34
N GLU A 51 9.56 -11.06 25.05
CA GLU A 51 9.87 -10.87 26.46
C GLU A 51 10.71 -9.59 26.66
N GLY A 52 10.29 -8.74 27.60
CA GLY A 52 10.92 -7.46 27.89
C GLY A 52 10.81 -6.42 26.77
N CYS A 53 9.90 -6.61 25.82
CA CYS A 53 9.65 -5.62 24.77
C CYS A 53 8.82 -4.45 25.33
N ASP A 54 9.43 -3.27 25.41
CA ASP A 54 8.85 -2.10 26.09
C ASP A 54 8.51 -0.94 25.13
N SER A 55 8.70 -1.13 23.82
CA SER A 55 8.40 -0.10 22.81
C SER A 55 7.84 -0.67 21.51
N VAL A 56 7.11 0.18 20.77
CA VAL A 56 6.63 -0.11 19.42
C VAL A 56 7.79 -0.38 18.44
N ASP A 57 8.88 0.38 18.53
CA ASP A 57 10.05 0.19 17.67
C ASP A 57 10.68 -1.19 17.88
N GLU A 58 10.82 -1.61 19.13
CA GLU A 58 11.34 -2.93 19.48
C GLU A 58 10.42 -4.06 19.01
N PHE A 59 9.11 -3.93 19.20
CA PHE A 59 8.13 -4.90 18.70
C PHE A 59 8.26 -5.08 17.18
N LYS A 60 8.35 -3.96 16.45
CA LYS A 60 8.52 -3.97 14.98
C LYS A 60 9.84 -4.61 14.58
N ARG A 61 10.97 -4.32 15.25
CA ARG A 61 12.28 -4.91 14.94
C ARG A 61 12.35 -6.40 15.26
N ARG A 62 11.70 -6.85 16.32
CA ARG A 62 11.73 -8.25 16.74
C ARG A 62 10.76 -9.08 15.91
N LEU A 63 9.45 -8.83 16.02
CA LEU A 63 8.43 -9.66 15.39
C LEU A 63 8.06 -9.18 13.98
N GLY A 64 7.79 -7.88 13.80
CA GLY A 64 7.35 -7.35 12.51
C GLY A 64 8.35 -7.61 11.38
N TYR A 65 9.62 -7.27 11.62
CA TYR A 65 10.74 -7.51 10.71
C TYR A 65 10.90 -8.99 10.38
N TYR A 66 10.90 -9.85 11.41
CA TYR A 66 11.00 -11.30 11.24
C TYR A 66 9.89 -11.85 10.33
N LEU A 67 8.63 -11.51 10.62
CA LEU A 67 7.48 -11.99 9.85
C LEU A 67 7.53 -11.53 8.39
N VAL A 68 7.85 -10.26 8.16
CA VAL A 68 7.96 -9.72 6.81
C VAL A 68 9.10 -10.38 6.04
N LYS A 69 10.27 -10.59 6.65
CA LYS A 69 11.39 -11.31 6.02
C LYS A 69 11.02 -12.73 5.64
N GLN A 70 10.25 -13.44 6.46
CA GLN A 70 9.75 -14.78 6.13
C GLN A 70 8.78 -14.74 4.94
N VAL A 71 7.86 -13.77 4.89
CA VAL A 71 6.97 -13.58 3.73
C VAL A 71 7.76 -13.28 2.46
N MET A 72 8.76 -12.38 2.52
CA MET A 72 9.64 -12.09 1.38
C MET A 72 10.35 -13.35 0.89
N LYS A 73 10.93 -14.14 1.81
CA LYS A 73 11.68 -15.38 1.50
C LYS A 73 10.81 -16.45 0.84
N HIS A 74 9.59 -16.65 1.32
CA HIS A 74 8.76 -17.80 0.89
C HIS A 74 7.74 -17.44 -0.20
N ARG A 75 7.39 -16.17 -0.38
CA ARG A 75 6.31 -15.71 -1.27
C ARG A 75 6.76 -14.81 -2.41
N CYS A 76 8.05 -14.49 -2.50
CA CYS A 76 8.64 -13.69 -3.57
C CYS A 76 9.87 -14.41 -4.14
N SER A 77 10.19 -14.18 -5.41
CA SER A 77 11.48 -14.61 -5.99
C SER A 77 12.59 -13.63 -5.65
N SER A 78 12.28 -12.33 -5.61
CA SER A 78 13.15 -11.30 -5.08
C SER A 78 12.35 -10.09 -4.59
N VAL A 79 12.93 -9.34 -3.65
CA VAL A 79 12.36 -8.10 -3.14
C VAL A 79 13.47 -7.06 -3.02
N HIS A 80 13.29 -5.91 -3.69
CA HIS A 80 14.32 -4.88 -3.79
C HIS A 80 13.77 -3.50 -3.47
N LEU A 81 14.63 -2.66 -2.87
CA LEU A 81 14.43 -1.23 -2.73
C LEU A 81 15.47 -0.48 -3.55
N ASP A 82 14.98 0.43 -4.36
CA ASP A 82 15.77 1.43 -5.06
C ASP A 82 15.55 2.79 -4.38
N THR A 83 16.58 3.26 -3.68
CA THR A 83 16.50 4.52 -2.91
C THR A 83 16.68 5.75 -3.77
N GLN A 84 17.13 5.61 -5.02
CA GLN A 84 17.48 6.72 -5.91
C GLN A 84 18.43 7.75 -5.25
N GLY A 85 19.27 7.31 -4.32
CA GLY A 85 20.24 8.17 -3.62
C GLY A 85 19.64 9.09 -2.54
N LEU A 86 18.40 8.86 -2.12
CA LEU A 86 17.76 9.61 -1.04
C LEU A 86 18.53 9.39 0.29
N PRO A 87 18.91 10.45 1.03
CA PRO A 87 19.70 10.31 2.26
C PRO A 87 18.87 9.78 3.44
N PRO A 88 19.28 8.70 4.12
CA PRO A 88 18.48 8.04 5.14
C PRO A 88 18.33 8.81 6.46
N GLU A 89 19.17 9.80 6.71
CA GLU A 89 19.21 10.55 7.97
C GLU A 89 18.10 11.63 8.08
N ARG A 90 17.32 11.82 7.03
CA ARG A 90 16.24 12.81 6.97
C ARG A 90 14.88 12.18 7.25
N GLN A 91 13.94 13.01 7.71
CA GLN A 91 12.54 12.65 7.86
C GLN A 91 11.80 12.78 6.53
N TYR A 92 10.95 11.80 6.24
CA TYR A 92 10.13 11.70 5.04
C TYR A 92 8.72 11.18 5.34
N THR A 93 7.76 11.66 4.55
CA THR A 93 6.44 11.06 4.41
C THR A 93 6.37 10.33 3.08
N PHE A 94 6.45 9.00 3.11
CA PHE A 94 6.36 8.15 1.93
C PHE A 94 4.91 8.00 1.47
N ILE A 95 4.63 8.35 0.22
CA ILE A 95 3.29 8.20 -0.38
C ILE A 95 3.37 7.27 -1.58
N SER A 96 2.70 6.12 -1.52
CA SER A 96 2.81 5.09 -2.56
C SER A 96 1.53 4.83 -3.34
N ASN A 97 1.65 4.28 -4.55
CA ASN A 97 0.56 3.50 -5.14
C ASN A 97 0.25 2.26 -4.26
N HIS A 98 -0.83 1.54 -4.56
CA HIS A 98 -1.33 0.51 -3.65
C HIS A 98 -1.67 -0.81 -4.36
N ARG A 99 -0.77 -1.79 -4.26
CA ARG A 99 -0.85 -3.12 -4.89
C ARG A 99 -1.35 -4.19 -3.92
N ASP A 100 -0.89 -4.16 -2.67
CA ASP A 100 -1.27 -5.10 -1.61
C ASP A 100 -1.78 -4.35 -0.37
N ILE A 101 -2.87 -4.84 0.23
CA ILE A 101 -3.54 -4.18 1.37
C ILE A 101 -2.60 -4.03 2.57
N ILE A 102 -1.74 -5.03 2.81
CA ILE A 102 -0.87 -5.10 3.99
C ILE A 102 0.59 -4.92 3.56
N LEU A 103 1.02 -5.66 2.55
CA LEU A 103 2.43 -5.89 2.27
C LEU A 103 3.14 -4.71 1.62
N ASP A 104 2.43 -3.75 1.01
CA ASP A 104 3.06 -2.52 0.52
C ASP A 104 3.77 -1.78 1.67
N SER A 105 3.03 -1.52 2.76
CA SER A 105 3.57 -0.84 3.93
C SER A 105 4.59 -1.70 4.69
N ALA A 106 4.35 -3.02 4.75
CA ALA A 106 5.17 -3.94 5.53
C ALA A 106 6.53 -4.19 4.86
N PHE A 107 6.54 -4.42 3.54
CA PHE A 107 7.77 -4.57 2.77
C PHE A 107 8.56 -3.27 2.78
N LEU A 108 7.91 -2.13 2.55
CA LEU A 108 8.58 -0.84 2.58
C LEU A 108 9.20 -0.57 3.96
N ASN A 109 8.54 -0.91 5.06
CA ASN A 109 9.09 -0.74 6.41
C ASN A 109 10.43 -1.49 6.58
N VAL A 110 10.46 -2.78 6.22
CA VAL A 110 11.67 -3.60 6.34
C VAL A 110 12.78 -3.11 5.42
N LEU A 111 12.44 -2.79 4.17
CA LEU A 111 13.41 -2.33 3.19
C LEU A 111 14.02 -0.97 3.55
N LEU A 112 13.20 -0.03 4.03
CA LEU A 112 13.67 1.26 4.53
C LEU A 112 14.53 1.09 5.79
N HIS A 113 14.15 0.17 6.68
CA HIS A 113 14.95 -0.12 7.85
C HIS A 113 16.34 -0.65 7.48
N ASP A 114 16.42 -1.62 6.55
CA ASP A 114 17.68 -2.16 6.06
C ASP A 114 18.54 -1.09 5.36
N ALA A 115 17.90 -0.11 4.71
CA ALA A 115 18.55 1.03 4.05
C ALA A 115 18.88 2.21 5.00
N GLY A 116 18.61 2.09 6.30
CA GLY A 116 18.98 3.10 7.31
C GLY A 116 17.94 4.18 7.60
N PHE A 117 16.78 4.18 6.95
CA PHE A 117 15.69 5.15 7.18
C PHE A 117 14.87 4.84 8.45
N GLY A 118 15.14 3.72 9.12
CA GLY A 118 14.33 3.26 10.26
C GLY A 118 12.98 2.67 9.83
N LEU A 119 12.02 2.65 10.75
CA LEU A 119 10.75 1.93 10.61
C LEU A 119 9.56 2.92 10.60
N PRO A 120 9.09 3.37 9.42
CA PRO A 120 8.02 4.37 9.34
C PRO A 120 6.74 3.96 10.06
N GLN A 121 6.02 4.93 10.61
CA GLN A 121 4.65 4.71 11.06
C GLN A 121 3.68 4.64 9.89
N ILE A 122 2.63 3.83 10.02
CA ILE A 122 1.79 3.42 8.88
C ILE A 122 0.38 3.97 9.07
N ALA A 123 -0.11 4.75 8.10
CA ALA A 123 -1.53 5.12 8.06
C ALA A 123 -2.37 3.88 7.69
N ILE A 124 -3.36 3.53 8.51
CA ILE A 124 -4.27 2.41 8.23
C ILE A 124 -5.72 2.79 8.47
N GLY A 125 -6.63 2.34 7.59
CA GLY A 125 -8.06 2.55 7.76
C GLY A 125 -8.66 1.71 8.88
N ASP A 126 -9.61 2.29 9.63
CA ASP A 126 -10.38 1.59 10.66
C ASP A 126 -11.31 0.50 10.10
N ASN A 127 -11.60 0.52 8.80
CA ASN A 127 -12.42 -0.50 8.12
C ASN A 127 -11.83 -1.92 8.21
N LEU A 128 -10.55 -2.06 8.59
CA LEU A 128 -9.88 -3.33 8.82
C LEU A 128 -9.98 -3.83 10.27
N MET A 129 -10.48 -3.00 11.19
CA MET A 129 -10.58 -3.29 12.63
C MET A 129 -11.85 -4.06 12.97
N LEU A 130 -12.08 -5.17 12.25
CA LEU A 130 -13.28 -6.01 12.44
C LEU A 130 -13.32 -6.73 13.80
N GLN A 131 -12.16 -6.85 14.46
CA GLN A 131 -12.00 -7.47 15.77
C GLN A 131 -11.13 -6.57 16.66
N PRO A 132 -11.44 -6.40 17.96
CA PRO A 132 -10.72 -5.47 18.83
C PRO A 132 -9.21 -5.68 18.88
N TRP A 133 -8.75 -6.93 18.83
CA TRP A 133 -7.32 -7.25 18.85
C TRP A 133 -6.57 -6.76 17.61
N VAL A 134 -7.24 -6.54 16.48
CA VAL A 134 -6.62 -6.03 15.25
C VAL A 134 -6.17 -4.59 15.45
N GLU A 135 -6.99 -3.75 16.10
CA GLU A 135 -6.61 -2.38 16.43
C GLU A 135 -5.38 -2.34 17.33
N THR A 136 -5.39 -3.15 18.40
CA THR A 136 -4.25 -3.29 19.31
C THR A 136 -2.99 -3.72 18.56
N LEU A 137 -3.08 -4.72 17.68
CA LEU A 137 -1.95 -5.21 16.90
C LEU A 137 -1.39 -4.15 15.96
N VAL A 138 -2.23 -3.42 15.22
CA VAL A 138 -1.74 -2.42 14.28
C VAL A 138 -1.13 -1.22 14.99
N LYS A 139 -1.71 -0.77 16.11
CA LYS A 139 -1.13 0.30 16.94
C LYS A 139 0.19 -0.13 17.57
N LEU A 140 0.29 -1.39 18.00
CA LEU A 140 1.54 -1.99 18.49
C LEU A 140 2.60 -2.11 17.37
N ASN A 141 2.16 -2.31 16.13
CA ASN A 141 3.02 -2.31 14.95
C ASN A 141 3.34 -0.89 14.41
N GLY A 142 3.02 0.15 15.17
CA GLY A 142 3.36 1.53 14.81
C GLY A 142 2.42 2.17 13.79
N SER A 143 1.21 1.64 13.61
CA SER A 143 0.21 2.25 12.75
C SER A 143 -0.57 3.36 13.46
N PHE A 144 -0.94 4.39 12.71
CA PHE A 144 -1.92 5.38 13.11
C PHE A 144 -3.21 5.25 12.29
N ILE A 145 -4.34 5.53 12.93
CA ILE A 145 -5.67 5.18 12.42
C ILE A 145 -6.28 6.33 11.61
N VAL A 146 -6.69 6.01 10.39
CA VAL A 146 -7.51 6.85 9.52
C VAL A 146 -8.97 6.43 9.70
N ARG A 147 -9.77 7.29 10.34
CA ARG A 147 -11.20 7.03 10.57
C ARG A 147 -11.99 7.10 9.27
N ARG A 148 -12.86 6.13 9.02
CA ARG A 148 -13.71 6.06 7.82
C ARG A 148 -15.19 5.98 8.20
N GLY A 149 -16.06 6.14 7.19
CA GLY A 149 -17.52 6.07 7.37
C GLY A 149 -18.11 7.22 8.17
N LEU A 150 -17.36 8.31 8.36
CA LEU A 150 -17.83 9.53 9.02
C LEU A 150 -18.68 10.37 8.06
N GLU A 151 -19.58 11.17 8.62
CA GLU A 151 -20.46 12.06 7.84
C GLU A 151 -20.36 13.52 8.32
N GLY A 152 -20.66 14.44 7.41
CA GLY A 152 -20.75 15.87 7.70
C GLY A 152 -19.50 16.46 8.35
N ARG A 153 -19.69 17.10 9.52
CA ARG A 153 -18.61 17.82 10.23
C ARG A 153 -17.54 16.89 10.78
N GLU A 154 -17.88 15.65 11.10
CA GLU A 154 -16.94 14.69 11.72
C GLU A 154 -15.81 14.32 10.76
N VAL A 155 -16.09 14.27 9.46
CA VAL A 155 -15.07 14.05 8.40
C VAL A 155 -13.98 15.12 8.49
N LEU A 156 -14.36 16.39 8.59
CA LEU A 156 -13.40 17.50 8.64
C LEU A 156 -12.59 17.49 9.93
N LEU A 157 -13.21 17.14 11.07
CA LEU A 157 -12.53 17.04 12.35
C LEU A 157 -11.51 15.90 12.36
N ALA A 158 -11.88 14.71 11.86
CA ALA A 158 -10.97 13.58 11.75
C ALA A 158 -9.83 13.85 10.76
N ALA A 159 -10.14 14.44 9.59
CA ALA A 159 -9.14 14.85 8.60
C ALA A 159 -8.15 15.86 9.19
N LYS A 160 -8.63 16.84 9.96
CA LYS A 160 -7.79 17.81 10.65
C LYS A 160 -6.91 17.15 11.71
N GLN A 161 -7.48 16.28 12.57
CA GLN A 161 -6.71 15.57 13.61
C GLN A 161 -5.60 14.71 13.01
N LEU A 162 -5.91 13.99 11.92
CA LEU A 162 -4.94 13.17 11.20
C LEU A 162 -3.81 14.02 10.60
N SER A 163 -4.17 15.13 9.96
CA SER A 163 -3.21 16.06 9.37
C SER A 163 -2.28 16.66 10.44
N GLU A 164 -2.85 17.15 11.54
CA GLU A 164 -2.07 17.69 12.68
C GLU A 164 -1.14 16.62 13.29
N TYR A 165 -1.60 15.37 13.41
CA TYR A 165 -0.76 14.27 13.85
C TYR A 165 0.44 14.05 12.92
N MET A 166 0.21 14.00 11.60
CA MET A 166 1.29 13.78 10.63
C MET A 166 2.31 14.93 10.64
N HIS A 167 1.85 16.18 10.79
CA HIS A 167 2.72 17.34 10.94
C HIS A 167 3.55 17.30 12.23
N ASP A 168 2.93 16.95 13.35
CA ASP A 168 3.63 16.82 14.63
C ASP A 168 4.63 15.66 14.62
N ALA A 169 4.28 14.52 14.00
CA ALA A 169 5.18 13.38 13.85
C ALA A 169 6.36 13.69 12.94
N ALA A 170 6.11 14.35 11.80
CA ALA A 170 7.18 14.81 10.90
C ALA A 170 8.13 15.79 11.61
N ALA A 171 7.60 16.73 12.41
CA ALA A 171 8.40 17.66 13.20
C ALA A 171 9.25 16.97 14.28
N GLU A 172 8.86 15.78 14.75
CA GLU A 172 9.65 14.94 15.66
C GLU A 172 10.67 14.03 14.94
N GLY A 173 10.77 14.12 13.62
CA GLY A 173 11.69 13.29 12.84
C GLY A 173 11.15 11.88 12.55
N ILE A 174 9.86 11.63 12.72
CA ILE A 174 9.24 10.33 12.49
C ILE A 174 8.93 10.15 11.00
N ASN A 175 9.46 9.08 10.41
CA ASN A 175 9.09 8.69 9.06
C ASN A 175 7.66 8.14 9.02
N LEU A 176 6.90 8.52 7.99
CA LEU A 176 5.50 8.14 7.82
C LEU A 176 5.29 7.43 6.49
N TRP A 177 4.27 6.57 6.41
CA TRP A 177 3.78 6.01 5.16
C TRP A 177 2.25 6.14 5.06
N ILE A 178 1.76 6.50 3.88
CA ILE A 178 0.33 6.51 3.55
C ILE A 178 0.13 6.18 2.05
N ALA A 179 -0.91 5.43 1.71
CA ALA A 179 -1.25 5.20 0.30
C ALA A 179 -1.78 6.48 -0.36
N GLN A 180 -1.47 6.69 -1.64
CA GLN A 180 -1.87 7.88 -2.42
C GLN A 180 -3.38 8.03 -2.63
N ARG A 181 -4.13 6.96 -2.32
CA ARG A 181 -5.59 6.91 -2.45
C ARG A 181 -6.19 5.89 -1.49
N GLU A 182 -7.48 6.07 -1.20
CA GLU A 182 -8.24 5.04 -0.51
C GLU A 182 -8.48 3.82 -1.41
N GLY A 183 -8.04 2.66 -0.91
CA GLY A 183 -8.25 1.35 -1.52
C GLY A 183 -7.42 1.13 -2.79
N ARG A 184 -7.21 -0.15 -3.12
CA ARG A 184 -6.44 -0.58 -4.30
C ARG A 184 -7.23 -0.34 -5.58
N ALA A 185 -6.58 0.18 -6.62
CA ALA A 185 -7.17 0.23 -7.94
C ALA A 185 -7.46 -1.18 -8.48
N LYS A 186 -8.61 -1.35 -9.13
CA LYS A 186 -9.01 -2.64 -9.72
C LYS A 186 -8.36 -2.91 -11.06
N ASP A 187 -7.99 -1.85 -11.76
CA ASP A 187 -7.31 -1.84 -13.06
C ASP A 187 -5.80 -1.59 -12.92
N SER A 188 -5.27 -1.46 -11.70
CA SER A 188 -3.85 -1.19 -11.43
C SER A 188 -3.32 0.15 -12.00
N THR A 189 -4.18 1.12 -12.31
CA THR A 189 -3.70 2.43 -12.78
C THR A 189 -3.19 3.33 -11.65
N ASP A 190 -3.80 3.23 -10.45
CA ASP A 190 -3.53 4.01 -9.23
C ASP A 190 -3.20 5.50 -9.46
N ARG A 191 -4.14 6.38 -9.08
CA ARG A 191 -3.97 7.84 -9.13
C ARG A 191 -4.12 8.48 -7.77
N THR A 192 -3.31 9.50 -7.51
CA THR A 192 -3.24 10.27 -6.28
C THR A 192 -4.54 11.02 -6.11
N GLN A 193 -5.16 10.91 -4.93
CA GLN A 193 -6.40 11.62 -4.65
C GLN A 193 -6.09 13.07 -4.25
N PRO A 194 -6.62 14.09 -4.96
CA PRO A 194 -6.44 15.49 -4.57
C PRO A 194 -6.96 15.79 -3.17
N ALA A 195 -7.97 15.02 -2.71
CA ALA A 195 -8.50 15.09 -1.35
C ALA A 195 -7.46 14.69 -0.28
N LEU A 196 -6.55 13.75 -0.57
CA LEU A 196 -5.44 13.40 0.32
C LEU A 196 -4.53 14.61 0.52
N LEU A 197 -4.13 15.28 -0.57
CA LEU A 197 -3.26 16.46 -0.51
C LEU A 197 -3.91 17.62 0.24
N LYS A 198 -5.21 17.86 0.00
CA LYS A 198 -6.00 18.83 0.77
C LYS A 198 -5.99 18.48 2.26
N MET A 199 -6.23 17.22 2.61
CA MET A 199 -6.20 16.76 4.01
C MET A 199 -4.83 17.02 4.64
N LEU A 200 -3.74 16.62 3.98
CA LEU A 200 -2.36 16.84 4.47
C LEU A 200 -2.02 18.33 4.66
N GLY A 201 -2.65 19.23 3.90
CA GLY A 201 -2.49 20.68 4.06
C GLY A 201 -3.21 21.29 5.25
N ILE A 202 -4.33 20.71 5.73
CA ILE A 202 -5.20 21.33 6.76
C ILE A 202 -4.51 21.49 8.12
N GLY A 203 -3.63 20.56 8.49
CA GLY A 203 -2.85 20.59 9.73
C GLY A 203 -1.60 21.47 9.65
N GLY A 204 -1.26 21.96 8.45
CA GLY A 204 -0.14 22.85 8.24
C GLY A 204 -0.38 24.26 8.78
N ARG A 205 0.70 25.00 9.03
CA ARG A 205 0.63 26.39 9.53
C ARG A 205 0.26 27.41 8.45
N SER A 206 0.47 27.06 7.18
CA SER A 206 0.21 27.95 6.05
C SER A 206 -1.17 27.69 5.45
N ARG A 207 -1.80 28.74 4.92
CA ARG A 207 -3.02 28.61 4.09
C ARG A 207 -2.70 28.24 2.65
N ASN A 208 -1.48 28.48 2.18
CA ASN A 208 -1.03 28.05 0.87
C ASN A 208 -0.67 26.56 0.93
N LEU A 209 -1.19 25.76 -0.01
CA LEU A 209 -1.04 24.30 0.01
C LEU A 209 0.41 23.84 -0.13
N VAL A 210 1.20 24.44 -1.04
CA VAL A 210 2.62 24.07 -1.23
C VAL A 210 3.40 24.28 0.07
N GLU A 211 3.24 25.45 0.68
CA GLU A 211 3.88 25.78 1.95
C GLU A 211 3.38 24.91 3.11
N ALA A 212 2.11 24.48 3.07
CA ALA A 212 1.56 23.57 4.06
C ALA A 212 2.06 22.13 3.88
N LEU A 213 2.39 21.68 2.67
CA LEU A 213 2.91 20.33 2.42
C LEU A 213 4.42 20.22 2.65
N ARG A 214 5.19 21.31 2.47
CA ARG A 214 6.66 21.31 2.55
C ARG A 214 7.21 20.66 3.84
N PRO A 215 6.68 20.91 5.06
CA PRO A 215 7.21 20.30 6.28
C PRO A 215 7.06 18.78 6.37
N LEU A 216 6.20 18.17 5.55
CA LEU A 216 5.98 16.72 5.55
C LEU A 216 7.07 15.96 4.78
N SER A 217 7.94 16.64 4.02
CA SER A 217 8.99 16.00 3.21
C SER A 217 8.46 14.83 2.39
N ILE A 218 7.40 15.07 1.60
CA ILE A 218 6.71 14.01 0.87
C ILE A 218 7.64 13.40 -0.18
N VAL A 219 7.72 12.07 -0.22
CA VAL A 219 8.44 11.30 -1.23
C VAL A 219 7.47 10.31 -1.89
N PRO A 220 7.22 10.41 -3.21
CA PRO A 220 6.45 9.40 -3.94
C PRO A 220 7.18 8.06 -3.92
N VAL A 221 6.44 6.96 -3.80
CA VAL A 221 6.99 5.60 -3.81
C VAL A 221 6.25 4.74 -4.81
N THR A 222 7.01 4.05 -5.66
CA THR A 222 6.44 3.11 -6.62
C THR A 222 6.59 1.69 -6.12
N CYS A 223 5.47 1.02 -5.90
CA CYS A 223 5.36 -0.39 -5.61
C CYS A 223 5.06 -1.16 -6.91
N SER A 224 6.01 -1.98 -7.35
CA SER A 224 5.91 -2.83 -8.54
C SER A 224 5.96 -4.30 -8.12
N TYR A 225 4.91 -5.05 -8.45
CA TYR A 225 4.80 -6.49 -8.19
C TYR A 225 4.66 -7.19 -9.53
N GLU A 226 5.39 -8.28 -9.72
CA GLU A 226 5.31 -9.09 -10.93
C GLU A 226 3.98 -9.84 -11.05
N TYR A 227 3.47 -10.32 -9.92
CA TYR A 227 2.15 -10.94 -9.82
C TYR A 227 1.37 -10.35 -8.65
N ASP A 228 0.09 -10.06 -8.88
CA ASP A 228 -0.85 -9.71 -7.82
C ASP A 228 -1.58 -10.97 -7.35
N PRO A 229 -1.36 -11.44 -6.11
CA PRO A 229 -2.06 -12.59 -5.56
C PRO A 229 -3.59 -12.50 -5.64
N CYS A 230 -4.13 -11.29 -5.54
CA CYS A 230 -5.55 -10.98 -5.51
C CYS A 230 -6.15 -10.70 -6.90
N ASP A 231 -5.40 -10.84 -7.99
CA ASP A 231 -5.86 -10.51 -9.34
C ASP A 231 -7.20 -11.17 -9.71
N TYR A 232 -7.35 -12.46 -9.43
CA TYR A 232 -8.59 -13.20 -9.66
C TYR A 232 -9.74 -12.73 -8.77
N LEU A 233 -9.46 -12.27 -7.54
CA LEU A 233 -10.48 -11.69 -6.66
C LEU A 233 -10.93 -10.32 -7.17
N LYS A 234 -10.02 -9.51 -7.72
CA LYS A 234 -10.36 -8.25 -8.39
C LYS A 234 -11.21 -8.49 -9.63
N ALA A 235 -10.85 -9.47 -10.47
CA ALA A 235 -11.62 -9.84 -11.65
C ALA A 235 -13.01 -10.38 -11.28
N TRP A 236 -13.09 -11.22 -10.25
CA TRP A 236 -14.36 -11.70 -9.68
C TRP A 236 -15.23 -10.52 -9.21
N GLU A 237 -14.68 -9.56 -8.48
CA GLU A 237 -15.42 -8.39 -7.98
C GLU A 237 -15.94 -7.52 -9.14
N MET A 238 -15.17 -7.37 -10.21
CA MET A 238 -15.60 -6.63 -11.40
C MET A 238 -16.74 -7.33 -12.12
N GLN A 239 -16.73 -8.66 -12.21
CA GLN A 239 -17.85 -9.40 -12.78
C GLN A 239 -19.09 -9.28 -11.87
N MET A 240 -18.93 -9.40 -10.55
CA MET A 240 -20.04 -9.23 -9.61
C MET A 240 -20.67 -7.85 -9.70
N LYS A 241 -19.87 -6.79 -9.84
CA LYS A 241 -20.39 -5.42 -10.04
C LYS A 241 -21.12 -5.23 -11.36
N ARG A 242 -20.71 -5.94 -12.41
CA ARG A 242 -21.35 -5.91 -13.73
C ARG A 242 -22.69 -6.65 -13.71
N ASP A 243 -22.73 -7.81 -13.06
CA ASP A 243 -23.83 -8.76 -13.17
C ASP A 243 -24.87 -8.62 -12.03
N VAL A 244 -24.48 -8.09 -10.86
CA VAL A 244 -25.35 -7.97 -9.69
C VAL A 244 -25.64 -6.50 -9.37
N PRO A 245 -26.88 -6.02 -9.57
CA PRO A 245 -27.28 -4.68 -9.19
C PRO A 245 -27.02 -4.40 -7.71
N HIS A 246 -26.47 -3.23 -7.40
CA HIS A 246 -26.17 -2.77 -6.04
C HIS A 246 -25.18 -3.65 -5.26
N TYR A 247 -24.37 -4.45 -5.96
CA TYR A 247 -23.30 -5.22 -5.34
C TYR A 247 -22.44 -4.36 -4.41
N ARG A 248 -22.28 -4.81 -3.16
CA ARG A 248 -21.36 -4.22 -2.18
C ARG A 248 -20.49 -5.31 -1.61
N LYS A 249 -19.20 -5.03 -1.58
CA LYS A 249 -18.19 -5.90 -0.98
C LYS A 249 -18.46 -6.07 0.51
N SER A 250 -18.42 -7.31 0.98
CA SER A 250 -18.56 -7.66 2.40
C SER A 250 -17.22 -7.65 3.15
N GLY A 251 -17.26 -7.52 4.48
CA GLY A 251 -16.05 -7.60 5.31
C GLY A 251 -15.33 -8.96 5.23
N ALA A 252 -16.06 -10.05 4.96
CA ALA A 252 -15.48 -11.37 4.73
C ALA A 252 -14.60 -11.41 3.47
N GLU A 253 -15.01 -10.70 2.41
CA GLU A 253 -14.20 -10.60 1.20
C GLU A 253 -12.95 -9.74 1.41
N ASP A 254 -13.01 -8.72 2.27
CA ASP A 254 -11.81 -7.96 2.65
C ASP A 254 -10.82 -8.84 3.41
N ALA A 255 -11.28 -9.64 4.37
CA ALA A 255 -10.44 -10.61 5.06
C ALA A 255 -9.82 -11.64 4.09
N LEU A 256 -10.59 -12.14 3.12
CA LEU A 256 -10.08 -13.04 2.09
C LEU A 256 -9.01 -12.36 1.22
N ASN A 257 -9.22 -11.10 0.81
CA ASN A 257 -8.24 -10.35 0.04
C ASN A 257 -6.94 -10.12 0.84
N MET A 258 -7.05 -9.81 2.13
CA MET A 258 -5.89 -9.66 3.01
C MET A 258 -5.09 -10.95 3.13
N ALA A 259 -5.76 -12.07 3.44
CA ALA A 259 -5.11 -13.37 3.56
C ALA A 259 -4.48 -13.82 2.22
N THR A 260 -5.20 -13.65 1.12
CA THR A 260 -4.72 -13.99 -0.23
C THR A 260 -3.51 -13.13 -0.62
N GLY A 261 -3.55 -11.83 -0.33
CA GLY A 261 -2.43 -10.92 -0.53
C GLY A 261 -1.18 -11.38 0.22
N VAL A 262 -1.32 -11.69 1.51
CA VAL A 262 -0.17 -12.13 2.33
C VAL A 262 0.38 -13.47 1.89
N LEU A 263 -0.47 -14.47 1.70
CA LEU A 263 -0.06 -15.87 1.48
C LEU A 263 0.27 -16.20 0.02
N GLY A 264 -0.19 -15.41 -0.94
CA GLY A 264 0.02 -15.69 -2.35
C GLY A 264 1.41 -15.29 -2.87
N TYR A 265 1.85 -16.01 -3.89
CA TYR A 265 3.11 -15.75 -4.60
C TYR A 265 3.05 -14.47 -5.44
N LYS A 266 4.13 -13.68 -5.40
CA LYS A 266 4.21 -12.33 -5.98
C LYS A 266 5.26 -12.18 -7.09
N GLY A 267 6.07 -13.21 -7.32
CA GLY A 267 7.23 -13.10 -8.21
C GLY A 267 8.23 -12.08 -7.65
N ARG A 268 8.76 -11.25 -8.54
CA ARG A 268 9.68 -10.15 -8.21
C ARG A 268 8.89 -8.95 -7.69
N VAL A 269 9.43 -8.30 -6.66
CA VAL A 269 8.87 -7.06 -6.11
C VAL A 269 9.95 -5.99 -6.05
N THR A 270 9.68 -4.84 -6.64
CA THR A 270 10.57 -3.68 -6.61
C THR A 270 9.82 -2.48 -6.04
N MET A 271 10.41 -1.87 -5.02
CA MET A 271 9.97 -0.59 -4.46
C MET A 271 10.98 0.48 -4.85
N ARG A 272 10.53 1.59 -5.41
CA ARG A 272 11.39 2.69 -5.85
C ARG A 272 10.96 3.99 -5.18
N LEU A 273 11.90 4.65 -4.51
CA LEU A 273 11.71 6.00 -4.00
C LEU A 273 11.84 6.99 -5.17
N GLY A 274 10.89 7.92 -5.29
CA GLY A 274 10.93 9.00 -6.26
C GLY A 274 11.64 10.24 -5.73
N ARG A 275 11.68 11.29 -6.55
CA ARG A 275 12.18 12.59 -6.11
C ARG A 275 11.24 13.23 -5.07
N PRO A 276 11.78 13.94 -4.05
CA PRO A 276 10.94 14.65 -3.09
C PRO A 276 9.95 15.59 -3.78
N LEU A 277 8.72 15.67 -3.27
CA LEU A 277 7.67 16.50 -3.85
C LEU A 277 8.05 17.98 -3.91
N SER A 278 8.86 18.47 -2.96
CA SER A 278 9.37 19.84 -3.00
C SER A 278 10.20 20.11 -4.26
N GLN A 279 11.04 19.15 -4.67
CA GLN A 279 11.81 19.23 -5.90
C GLN A 279 10.89 19.19 -7.13
N LEU A 280 9.93 18.27 -7.16
CA LEU A 280 8.95 18.18 -8.25
C LEU A 280 8.17 19.47 -8.45
N ILE A 281 7.78 20.12 -7.34
CA ILE A 281 7.08 21.40 -7.37
C ILE A 281 8.02 22.52 -7.85
N GLU A 282 9.24 22.61 -7.32
CA GLU A 282 10.22 23.63 -7.72
C GLU A 282 10.57 23.61 -9.21
N GLU A 283 10.62 22.42 -9.81
CA GLU A 283 10.90 22.21 -11.24
C GLU A 283 9.68 22.44 -12.15
N SER A 284 8.51 22.73 -11.58
CA SER A 284 7.24 22.84 -12.30
C SER A 284 6.74 24.30 -12.44
N SER A 285 5.72 24.53 -13.28
CA SER A 285 5.06 25.82 -13.46
C SER A 285 3.93 26.09 -12.45
N TRP A 286 4.03 25.56 -11.22
CA TRP A 286 2.95 25.62 -10.24
C TRP A 286 2.50 27.05 -9.87
N GLN A 287 3.38 28.05 -10.00
CA GLN A 287 3.05 29.46 -9.72
C GLN A 287 2.01 30.02 -10.71
N GLU A 288 1.84 29.40 -11.86
CA GLU A 288 0.83 29.74 -12.87
C GLU A 288 -0.52 29.04 -12.60
N THR A 289 -0.55 28.09 -11.64
CA THR A 289 -1.74 27.29 -11.34
C THR A 289 -2.64 28.00 -10.32
N PRO A 290 -3.94 28.18 -10.60
CA PRO A 290 -4.88 28.73 -9.62
C PRO A 290 -4.96 27.89 -8.35
N ASP A 291 -5.09 28.53 -7.18
CA ASP A 291 -5.15 27.85 -5.86
C ASP A 291 -6.17 26.70 -5.79
N LYS A 292 -7.28 26.81 -6.53
CA LYS A 292 -8.34 25.79 -6.56
C LYS A 292 -7.94 24.51 -7.31
N GLU A 293 -7.04 24.65 -8.29
CA GLU A 293 -6.56 23.56 -9.17
C GLU A 293 -5.23 22.99 -8.69
N LEU A 294 -4.54 23.69 -7.80
CA LEU A 294 -3.27 23.29 -7.22
C LEU A 294 -3.26 21.87 -6.62
N PRO A 295 -4.30 21.37 -5.93
CA PRO A 295 -4.36 19.98 -5.48
C PRO A 295 -4.33 18.95 -6.62
N ASP A 296 -5.06 19.21 -7.71
CA ASP A 296 -5.10 18.33 -8.87
C ASP A 296 -3.78 18.36 -9.64
N PHE A 297 -3.18 19.55 -9.73
CA PHE A 297 -1.84 19.73 -10.30
C PHE A 297 -0.78 18.93 -9.53
N ILE A 298 -0.71 19.10 -8.20
CA ILE A 298 0.24 18.36 -7.36
C ILE A 298 -0.02 16.84 -7.44
N ALA A 299 -1.28 16.40 -7.50
CA ALA A 299 -1.62 14.99 -7.69
C ALA A 299 -1.07 14.44 -9.02
N SER A 300 -1.11 15.23 -10.09
CA SER A 300 -0.52 14.84 -11.38
C SER A 300 1.00 14.71 -11.32
N LEU A 301 1.71 15.59 -10.60
CA LEU A 301 3.16 15.48 -10.39
C LEU A 301 3.51 14.19 -9.63
N MET A 302 2.75 13.86 -8.56
CA MET A 302 2.89 12.62 -7.82
C MET A 302 2.66 11.40 -8.72
N ASP A 303 1.58 11.40 -9.50
CA ASP A 303 1.23 10.30 -10.40
C ASP A 303 2.28 10.08 -11.47
N GLU A 304 2.77 11.14 -12.10
CA GLU A 304 3.81 11.06 -13.10
C GLU A 304 5.12 10.51 -12.53
N GLU A 305 5.52 10.92 -11.32
CA GLU A 305 6.71 10.40 -10.67
C GLU A 305 6.57 8.91 -10.32
N ILE A 306 5.42 8.52 -9.76
CA ILE A 306 5.15 7.12 -9.41
C ILE A 306 5.06 6.25 -10.67
N HIS A 307 4.43 6.75 -11.75
CA HIS A 307 4.31 6.00 -12.99
C HIS A 307 5.66 5.86 -13.72
N ARG A 308 6.51 6.88 -13.70
CA ARG A 308 7.90 6.78 -14.18
C ARG A 308 8.72 5.79 -13.35
N GLY A 309 8.37 5.60 -12.08
CA GLY A 309 9.07 4.71 -11.18
C GLY A 309 8.72 3.22 -11.32
N TYR A 310 7.84 2.81 -12.25
CA TYR A 310 7.47 1.40 -12.39
C TYR A 310 8.67 0.54 -12.82
N GLU A 311 8.83 -0.60 -12.15
CA GLU A 311 9.63 -1.71 -12.67
C GLU A 311 8.69 -2.60 -13.49
N LEU A 312 8.99 -2.75 -14.78
CA LEU A 312 8.16 -3.53 -15.71
C LEU A 312 8.76 -4.92 -15.91
N TYR A 313 7.92 -5.94 -15.76
CA TYR A 313 8.26 -7.34 -15.97
C TYR A 313 7.69 -7.83 -17.31
N PRO A 314 8.16 -8.97 -17.86
CA PRO A 314 7.66 -9.52 -19.13
C PRO A 314 6.12 -9.61 -19.18
N CYS A 315 5.48 -10.01 -18.07
CA CYS A 315 4.03 -10.11 -17.97
C CYS A 315 3.30 -8.79 -18.28
N ASN A 316 3.89 -7.63 -17.98
CA ASN A 316 3.27 -6.34 -18.25
C ASN A 316 3.23 -6.05 -19.76
N TYR A 317 4.31 -6.33 -20.47
CA TYR A 317 4.40 -6.14 -21.92
C TYR A 317 3.55 -7.17 -22.68
N ILE A 318 3.58 -8.44 -22.26
CA ILE A 318 2.70 -9.48 -22.81
C ILE A 318 1.24 -9.08 -22.63
N ALA A 319 0.87 -8.62 -21.43
CA ALA A 319 -0.50 -8.20 -21.16
C ALA A 319 -0.92 -7.02 -22.04
N TRP A 320 -0.03 -6.04 -22.26
CA TRP A 320 -0.30 -4.90 -23.13
C TRP A 320 -0.57 -5.33 -24.58
N ASP A 321 0.32 -6.15 -25.13
CA ASP A 321 0.17 -6.70 -26.49
C ASP A 321 -1.13 -7.49 -26.65
N LEU A 322 -1.41 -8.41 -25.72
CA LEU A 322 -2.63 -9.22 -25.75
C LEU A 322 -3.91 -8.40 -25.51
N PHE A 323 -3.85 -7.34 -24.69
CA PHE A 323 -5.00 -6.46 -24.42
C PHE A 323 -5.41 -5.64 -25.64
N LEU A 324 -4.44 -5.21 -26.46
CA LEU A 324 -4.68 -4.44 -27.69
C LEU A 324 -4.77 -5.31 -28.95
N GLY A 325 -4.46 -6.60 -28.86
CA GLY A 325 -4.39 -7.51 -30.02
C GLY A 325 -3.25 -7.17 -30.96
N ARG A 326 -2.07 -6.83 -30.41
CA ARG A 326 -0.87 -6.43 -31.14
C ARG A 326 0.37 -7.17 -30.62
N GLU A 327 1.52 -6.97 -31.26
CA GLU A 327 2.82 -7.53 -30.84
C GLU A 327 3.91 -6.43 -30.90
N GLU A 328 3.59 -5.22 -30.40
CA GLU A 328 4.47 -4.04 -30.46
C GLU A 328 5.59 -4.09 -29.40
N HIS A 329 5.48 -4.98 -28.41
CA HIS A 329 6.40 -5.08 -27.28
C HIS A 329 7.14 -6.42 -27.20
N ALA A 330 7.14 -7.22 -28.27
CA ALA A 330 7.74 -8.55 -28.33
C ALA A 330 9.24 -8.58 -27.99
N GLN A 331 9.97 -7.47 -28.13
CA GLN A 331 11.37 -7.36 -27.71
C GLN A 331 11.59 -7.46 -26.19
N HIS A 332 10.53 -7.34 -25.37
CA HIS A 332 10.61 -7.34 -23.91
C HIS A 332 10.30 -8.70 -23.27
N TYR A 333 10.00 -9.73 -24.06
CA TYR A 333 9.64 -11.06 -23.55
C TYR A 333 9.96 -12.18 -24.55
N SER A 334 10.18 -13.39 -24.03
CA SER A 334 10.34 -14.60 -24.83
C SER A 334 9.00 -15.30 -25.13
N SER A 335 9.02 -16.27 -26.04
CA SER A 335 7.89 -17.17 -26.27
C SER A 335 7.49 -17.93 -25.00
N GLU A 336 8.48 -18.32 -24.20
CA GLU A 336 8.32 -19.05 -22.95
C GLU A 336 7.66 -18.15 -21.88
N ASP A 337 8.06 -16.88 -21.79
CA ASP A 337 7.41 -15.92 -20.88
C ASP A 337 5.93 -15.73 -21.25
N LYS A 338 5.63 -15.60 -22.56
CA LYS A 338 4.27 -15.47 -23.08
C LYS A 338 3.43 -16.69 -22.70
N GLN A 339 3.94 -17.89 -22.96
CA GLN A 339 3.26 -19.13 -22.61
C GLN A 339 3.00 -19.23 -21.10
N GLN A 340 4.02 -19.00 -20.26
CA GLN A 340 3.89 -19.05 -18.80
C GLN A 340 2.85 -18.05 -18.27
N PHE A 341 2.82 -16.84 -18.83
CA PHE A 341 1.84 -15.84 -18.42
C PHE A 341 0.42 -16.20 -18.87
N GLU A 342 0.22 -16.77 -20.07
CA GLU A 342 -1.10 -17.22 -20.50
C GLU A 342 -1.62 -18.40 -19.67
N GLU A 343 -0.74 -19.33 -19.28
CA GLU A 343 -1.04 -20.40 -18.34
C GLU A 343 -1.42 -19.84 -16.97
N TYR A 344 -0.65 -18.86 -16.47
CA TYR A 344 -0.95 -18.14 -15.25
C TYR A 344 -2.36 -17.52 -15.28
N LEU A 345 -2.70 -16.76 -16.33
CA LEU A 345 -4.03 -16.16 -16.49
C LEU A 345 -5.14 -17.21 -16.47
N SER A 346 -4.92 -18.33 -17.14
CA SER A 346 -5.87 -19.45 -17.19
C SER A 346 -6.07 -20.07 -15.80
N GLN A 347 -4.99 -20.25 -15.03
CA GLN A 347 -5.06 -20.71 -13.64
C GLN A 347 -5.82 -19.72 -12.75
N ARG A 348 -5.61 -18.42 -12.92
CA ARG A 348 -6.31 -17.37 -12.15
C ARG A 348 -7.81 -17.36 -12.42
N ILE A 349 -8.22 -17.43 -13.69
CA ILE A 349 -9.63 -17.57 -14.06
C ILE A 349 -10.21 -18.86 -13.48
N GLY A 350 -9.44 -19.96 -13.50
CA GLY A 350 -9.84 -21.25 -12.92
C GLY A 350 -10.09 -21.24 -11.41
N LYS A 351 -9.63 -20.22 -10.66
CA LYS A 351 -9.92 -20.04 -9.22
C LYS A 351 -11.26 -19.34 -8.95
N ILE A 352 -11.84 -18.68 -9.94
CA ILE A 352 -13.04 -17.85 -9.78
C ILE A 352 -14.25 -18.76 -9.57
N ARG A 353 -14.95 -18.55 -8.46
CA ARG A 353 -16.21 -19.24 -8.12
C ARG A 353 -17.26 -18.18 -7.83
N LEU A 354 -18.27 -18.08 -8.70
CA LEU A 354 -19.37 -17.14 -8.53
C LEU A 354 -20.50 -17.79 -7.73
N PRO A 355 -21.38 -16.99 -7.08
CA PRO A 355 -22.58 -17.49 -6.43
C PRO A 355 -23.50 -18.27 -7.38
N GLU A 356 -24.38 -19.07 -6.80
CA GLU A 356 -25.37 -19.85 -7.54
C GLU A 356 -26.20 -18.95 -8.48
N GLY A 357 -26.43 -19.41 -9.72
CA GLY A 357 -27.13 -18.66 -10.76
C GLY A 357 -26.25 -17.74 -11.61
N LEU A 358 -24.95 -17.59 -11.29
CA LEU A 358 -23.98 -16.85 -12.09
C LEU A 358 -22.91 -17.77 -12.66
N THR A 359 -22.50 -17.52 -13.91
CA THR A 359 -21.44 -18.27 -14.59
C THR A 359 -20.24 -17.38 -14.90
N PRO A 360 -19.00 -17.83 -14.68
CA PRO A 360 -17.81 -17.05 -15.02
C PRO A 360 -17.79 -16.69 -16.51
N ASP A 361 -17.75 -15.40 -16.82
CA ASP A 361 -17.55 -14.92 -18.18
C ASP A 361 -16.05 -14.88 -18.47
N VAL A 362 -15.53 -15.98 -19.02
CA VAL A 362 -14.09 -16.18 -19.24
C VAL A 362 -13.49 -15.07 -20.10
N GLY A 363 -14.22 -14.57 -21.11
CA GLY A 363 -13.74 -13.51 -22.00
C GLY A 363 -13.59 -12.19 -21.25
N PHE A 364 -14.61 -11.81 -20.49
CA PHE A 364 -14.57 -10.61 -19.64
C PHE A 364 -13.49 -10.70 -18.56
N LEU A 365 -13.42 -11.82 -17.84
CA LEU A 365 -12.43 -12.03 -16.78
C LEU A 365 -11.00 -12.00 -17.31
N ARG A 366 -10.74 -12.62 -18.46
CA ARG A 366 -9.43 -12.55 -19.13
C ARG A 366 -9.08 -11.11 -19.49
N ARG A 367 -10.02 -10.36 -20.07
CA ARG A 367 -9.80 -8.94 -20.43
C ARG A 367 -9.48 -8.09 -19.19
N CYS A 368 -10.20 -8.30 -18.09
CA CYS A 368 -9.95 -7.64 -16.81
C CYS A 368 -8.53 -7.90 -16.28
N LEU A 369 -8.07 -9.15 -16.31
CA LEU A 369 -6.71 -9.49 -15.89
C LEU A 369 -5.68 -8.85 -16.81
N LEU A 370 -5.86 -8.94 -18.13
CA LEU A 370 -4.96 -8.31 -19.10
C LEU A 370 -4.84 -6.79 -18.87
N GLU A 371 -5.96 -6.10 -18.63
CA GLU A 371 -5.97 -4.68 -18.32
C GLU A 371 -5.16 -4.35 -17.06
N MET A 372 -5.32 -5.13 -15.98
CA MET A 372 -4.55 -4.95 -14.74
C MET A 372 -3.04 -5.04 -14.94
N TYR A 373 -2.58 -5.98 -15.79
CA TYR A 373 -1.15 -6.17 -16.03
C TYR A 373 -0.59 -5.24 -17.12
N ALA A 374 -1.43 -4.78 -18.05
CA ALA A 374 -1.05 -3.83 -19.09
C ALA A 374 -0.89 -2.39 -18.56
N ASN A 375 -1.78 -1.96 -17.67
CA ASN A 375 -1.82 -0.58 -17.19
C ASN A 375 -0.52 -0.05 -16.55
N PRO A 376 0.27 -0.82 -15.80
CA PRO A 376 1.60 -0.39 -15.36
C PRO A 376 2.50 0.05 -16.51
N ALA A 377 2.55 -0.73 -17.60
CA ALA A 377 3.38 -0.40 -18.77
C ALA A 377 2.81 0.77 -19.58
N ILE A 378 1.49 0.84 -19.73
CA ILE A 378 0.81 1.98 -20.38
C ILE A 378 1.08 3.28 -19.61
N ASN A 379 0.93 3.26 -18.28
CA ASN A 379 1.15 4.43 -17.43
C ASN A 379 2.61 4.86 -17.45
N PHE A 380 3.56 3.92 -17.35
CA PHE A 380 4.98 4.20 -17.49
C PHE A 380 5.31 4.88 -18.83
N ALA A 381 4.78 4.36 -19.94
CA ALA A 381 4.98 4.93 -21.26
C ALA A 381 4.35 6.33 -21.43
N GLN A 382 3.23 6.61 -20.75
CA GLN A 382 2.62 7.94 -20.75
C GLN A 382 3.44 8.93 -19.93
N ALA A 383 3.93 8.53 -18.78
CA ALA A 383 4.68 9.39 -17.87
C ALA A 383 6.11 9.69 -18.36
N THR A 384 6.69 8.80 -19.17
CA THR A 384 8.01 9.00 -19.81
C THR A 384 7.96 9.79 -21.11
N LYS A 385 6.81 9.89 -21.79
CA LYS A 385 6.65 10.74 -22.98
C LYS A 385 6.51 12.23 -22.66
N ARG A 386 6.23 12.57 -21.40
CA ARG A 386 5.97 13.94 -20.93
C ARG A 386 7.18 14.65 -20.33
N GLY A 387 8.22 13.90 -19.96
CA GLY A 387 9.53 14.43 -19.58
C GLY A 387 10.45 14.43 -20.78
#